data_AF-A0AAD9FB61-F1
#
_entry.id   AF-A0AAD9FB61-F1
#
_cell.length_a   1.000
_cell.length_b   1.000
_cell.length_c   1.000
_cell.angle_alpha   90.00
_cell.angle_beta   90.00
_cell.angle_gamma   90.00
#
_symmetry.space_group_name_H-M   'P 1'
#
loop_
_entity.id
_entity.type
_entity.pdbx_description
1 polymer ?
#
loop_
_entity_poly.entity_id
_entity_poly.type
_entity_poly.pdbx_seq_one_letter_code
_entity_poly.pdbx_strand_id
1 'polypeptide(L)'
;MSWLQAPKANQAPGKRPRRDPEKSAASKLDYETKRKRNFLPSWTEKFPWLRYTEEAGEEYMMYCSTCRSLPDIADTETFTQHGQEEMKSLSGFYKELLAKAGITPEEVIAEYAQYKSFALRRSAVPMRDIFLSVLQSEERRAMFRCLCHLMEIYMVLPVSTAVCERGFSTMKRVKTDWRSSLTTAQLQRLMFISIQGPALEDFDAASAAQRWWTSSLRRRRPGFNPWSSRERGDEEDELVLMGSEDAFFAVQPIHF
;
A
#
# COMPACT_ATOMS: atom_id res chain seq x y z
N MET A 1 29.30 -54.57 32.56
CA MET A 1 29.36 -53.14 32.19
C MET A 1 29.54 -53.04 30.68
N SER A 2 28.73 -52.18 30.04
CA SER A 2 28.97 -51.52 28.73
C SER A 2 27.70 -51.51 27.87
N TRP A 3 26.68 -50.84 28.38
CA TRP A 3 25.72 -50.15 27.52
C TRP A 3 26.38 -48.84 27.12
N LEU A 4 26.71 -48.64 25.85
CA LEU A 4 26.91 -47.34 25.18
C LEU A 4 27.40 -47.59 23.75
N GLN A 5 26.45 -47.65 22.80
CA GLN A 5 26.73 -47.35 21.40
C GLN A 5 25.86 -46.15 21.01
N ALA A 6 26.53 -45.09 20.57
CA ALA A 6 25.91 -43.82 20.21
C ALA A 6 25.04 -43.95 18.94
N PRO A 7 23.93 -43.18 18.82
CA PRO A 7 23.11 -43.20 17.62
C PRO A 7 23.82 -42.48 16.46
N LYS A 8 23.63 -43.01 15.24
CA LYS A 8 24.15 -42.42 14.00
C LYS A 8 23.61 -41.00 13.79
N ALA A 9 24.50 -40.07 13.41
CA ALA A 9 24.16 -38.69 13.10
C ALA A 9 23.13 -38.59 11.96
N ASN A 10 22.00 -37.93 12.21
CA ASN A 10 21.06 -37.54 11.17
C ASN A 10 21.71 -36.46 10.29
N GLN A 11 21.79 -36.71 8.99
CA GLN A 11 22.15 -35.67 8.01
C GLN A 11 21.08 -34.58 8.00
N ALA A 12 21.51 -33.32 8.12
CA ALA A 12 20.63 -32.16 8.02
C ALA A 12 19.96 -32.13 6.62
N PRO A 13 18.67 -31.78 6.52
CA PRO A 13 18.01 -31.66 5.23
C PRO A 13 18.70 -30.55 4.42
N GLY A 14 19.14 -30.87 3.21
CA GLY A 14 19.80 -29.92 2.31
C GLY A 14 18.99 -28.64 2.15
N LYS A 15 19.64 -27.48 2.27
CA LYS A 15 19.01 -26.17 2.07
C LYS A 15 18.39 -26.14 0.67
N ARG A 16 17.06 -26.00 0.60
CA ARG A 16 16.37 -25.75 -0.67
C ARG A 16 16.95 -24.49 -1.30
N PRO A 17 17.26 -24.48 -2.61
CA PRO A 17 17.83 -23.32 -3.27
C PRO A 17 16.90 -22.11 -3.11
N ARG A 18 17.49 -20.92 -2.86
CA ARG A 18 16.74 -19.66 -2.77
C ARG A 18 15.98 -19.47 -4.08
N ARG A 19 14.66 -19.35 -4.00
CA ARG A 19 13.80 -19.10 -5.15
C ARG A 19 14.16 -17.74 -5.75
N ASP A 20 14.56 -17.76 -7.01
CA ASP A 20 14.98 -16.57 -7.76
C ASP A 20 13.81 -15.56 -7.81
N PRO A 21 13.97 -14.32 -7.30
CA PRO A 21 12.87 -13.36 -7.21
C PRO A 21 12.29 -13.00 -8.57
N GLU A 22 13.13 -12.88 -9.60
CA GLU A 22 12.72 -12.59 -10.97
C GLU A 22 11.93 -13.74 -11.58
N LYS A 23 12.38 -14.99 -11.41
CA LYS A 23 11.62 -16.16 -11.88
C LYS A 23 10.30 -16.33 -11.13
N SER A 24 10.26 -15.97 -9.84
CA SER A 24 9.02 -16.01 -9.05
C SER A 24 8.04 -14.90 -9.41
N ALA A 25 8.54 -13.70 -9.73
CA ALA A 25 7.71 -12.58 -10.18
C ALA A 25 7.19 -12.84 -11.60
N ALA A 26 8.05 -13.31 -12.51
CA ALA A 26 7.67 -13.74 -13.85
C ALA A 26 6.65 -14.88 -13.80
N SER A 27 6.84 -15.89 -12.95
CA SER A 27 5.87 -16.98 -12.76
C SER A 27 4.52 -16.52 -12.18
N LYS A 28 4.51 -15.47 -11.34
CA LYS A 28 3.27 -14.92 -10.77
C LYS A 28 2.55 -14.01 -11.77
N LEU A 29 3.31 -13.21 -12.53
CA LEU A 29 2.78 -12.42 -13.64
C LEU A 29 2.19 -13.37 -14.70
N ASP A 30 2.93 -14.41 -15.09
CA ASP A 30 2.49 -15.46 -16.00
C ASP A 30 1.23 -16.16 -15.50
N TYR A 31 1.16 -16.51 -14.21
CA TYR A 31 -0.03 -17.05 -13.58
C TYR A 31 -1.22 -16.09 -13.67
N GLU A 32 -1.05 -14.81 -13.32
CA GLU A 32 -2.16 -13.85 -13.32
C GLU A 32 -2.60 -13.49 -14.76
N THR A 33 -1.68 -13.41 -15.72
CA THR A 33 -1.99 -13.18 -17.14
C THR A 33 -2.60 -14.40 -17.82
N LYS A 34 -2.29 -15.62 -17.36
CA LYS A 34 -2.87 -16.87 -17.89
C LYS A 34 -4.13 -17.30 -17.13
N ARG A 35 -4.36 -16.81 -15.91
CA ARG A 35 -5.50 -17.20 -15.07
C ARG A 35 -6.78 -16.58 -15.62
N LYS A 36 -7.45 -17.34 -16.48
CA LYS A 36 -8.85 -17.10 -16.82
C LYS A 36 -9.73 -17.52 -15.64
N ARG A 37 -10.38 -16.55 -15.00
CA ARG A 37 -11.44 -16.84 -14.02
C ARG A 37 -12.66 -17.29 -14.82
N ASN A 38 -12.81 -18.60 -14.97
CA ASN A 38 -13.91 -19.16 -15.73
C ASN A 38 -15.20 -19.06 -14.92
N PHE A 39 -16.28 -18.68 -15.60
CA PHE A 39 -17.63 -18.78 -15.05
C PHE A 39 -17.92 -20.23 -14.66
N LEU A 40 -18.41 -20.46 -13.45
CA LEU A 40 -18.81 -21.81 -13.01
C LEU A 40 -20.23 -22.08 -13.53
N PRO A 41 -20.44 -23.10 -14.40
CA PRO A 41 -21.78 -23.40 -14.91
C PRO A 41 -22.79 -23.72 -13.79
N SER A 42 -22.34 -24.29 -12.67
CA SER A 42 -23.20 -24.53 -11.50
C SER A 42 -23.82 -23.26 -10.90
N TRP A 43 -23.30 -22.08 -11.22
CA TRP A 43 -23.91 -20.82 -10.81
C TRP A 43 -25.25 -20.57 -11.50
N THR A 44 -25.50 -21.11 -12.68
CA THR A 44 -26.83 -20.97 -13.33
C THR A 44 -27.89 -21.81 -12.63
N GLU A 45 -27.51 -22.90 -11.95
CA GLU A 45 -28.44 -23.69 -11.13
C GLU A 45 -28.86 -22.93 -9.88
N LYS A 46 -27.89 -22.28 -9.22
CA LYS A 46 -28.13 -21.49 -8.02
C LYS A 46 -28.78 -20.13 -8.31
N PHE A 47 -28.48 -19.55 -9.46
CA PHE A 47 -28.95 -18.24 -9.89
C PHE A 47 -29.56 -18.35 -11.30
N PRO A 48 -30.82 -18.78 -11.43
CA PRO A 48 -31.46 -19.01 -12.73
C PRO A 48 -31.53 -17.78 -13.64
N TRP A 49 -31.46 -16.58 -13.04
CA TRP A 49 -31.44 -15.29 -13.72
C TRP A 49 -30.06 -14.86 -14.21
N LEU A 50 -28.98 -15.54 -13.78
CA LEU A 50 -27.60 -15.18 -14.14
C LEU A 50 -27.26 -15.71 -15.53
N ARG A 51 -26.68 -14.85 -16.36
CA ARG A 51 -26.10 -15.16 -17.68
C ARG A 51 -24.69 -14.64 -17.76
N TYR A 52 -23.95 -15.19 -18.70
CA TYR A 52 -22.56 -14.89 -18.96
C TYR A 52 -22.37 -14.90 -20.48
N THR A 53 -21.71 -13.87 -21.02
CA THR A 53 -21.41 -13.75 -22.46
C THR A 53 -19.92 -13.94 -22.70
N GLU A 54 -19.59 -14.85 -23.61
CA GLU A 54 -18.25 -15.05 -24.17
C GLU A 54 -18.16 -14.31 -25.51
N GLU A 55 -18.22 -12.98 -25.52
CA GLU A 55 -17.93 -12.25 -26.76
C GLU A 55 -16.41 -12.09 -26.90
N ALA A 56 -15.90 -12.60 -28.02
CA ALA A 56 -14.49 -12.70 -28.33
C ALA A 56 -13.84 -11.32 -28.50
N GLY A 57 -13.36 -10.73 -27.40
CA GLY A 57 -12.53 -9.52 -27.42
C GLY A 57 -12.82 -8.51 -26.33
N GLU A 58 -13.94 -8.60 -25.60
CA GLU A 58 -14.30 -7.66 -24.53
C GLU A 58 -14.44 -8.35 -23.16
N GLU A 59 -14.31 -7.56 -22.09
CA GLU A 59 -14.28 -8.02 -20.70
C GLU A 59 -15.47 -8.94 -20.34
N TYR A 60 -15.15 -10.04 -19.65
CA TYR A 60 -16.12 -11.02 -19.16
C TYR A 60 -17.24 -10.36 -18.34
N MET A 61 -18.47 -10.32 -18.87
CA MET A 61 -19.60 -9.70 -18.19
C MET A 61 -20.65 -10.74 -17.79
N MET A 62 -20.91 -10.83 -16.48
CA MET A 62 -22.06 -11.54 -15.94
C MET A 62 -23.23 -10.56 -15.79
N TYR A 63 -24.42 -10.96 -16.21
CA TYR A 63 -25.61 -10.10 -16.16
C TYR A 63 -26.87 -10.89 -15.83
N CYS A 64 -27.90 -10.19 -15.36
CA CYS A 64 -29.23 -10.76 -15.21
C CYS A 64 -29.94 -10.82 -16.58
N SER A 65 -30.36 -11.99 -17.04
CA SER A 65 -31.07 -12.16 -18.32
C SER A 65 -32.30 -11.26 -18.41
N THR A 66 -33.09 -11.23 -17.33
CA THR A 66 -34.35 -10.51 -17.27
C THR A 66 -34.13 -9.01 -17.29
N CYS A 67 -33.15 -8.50 -16.52
CA CYS A 67 -32.83 -7.08 -16.51
C CYS A 67 -32.22 -6.59 -17.83
N ARG A 68 -31.57 -7.47 -18.61
CA ARG A 68 -31.03 -7.12 -19.93
C ARG A 68 -32.08 -7.18 -21.02
N SER A 69 -32.98 -8.17 -20.98
CA SER A 69 -34.03 -8.34 -22.01
C SER A 69 -35.21 -7.40 -21.80
N LEU A 70 -35.53 -7.07 -20.55
CA LEU A 70 -36.71 -6.33 -20.15
C LEU A 70 -36.30 -5.31 -19.08
N PRO A 71 -35.56 -4.25 -19.45
CA PRO A 71 -35.08 -3.25 -18.50
C PRO A 71 -36.23 -2.56 -17.75
N ASP A 72 -37.42 -2.51 -18.34
CA ASP A 72 -38.63 -1.93 -17.74
C ASP A 72 -39.35 -2.89 -16.76
N ILE A 73 -39.00 -4.19 -16.76
CA ILE A 73 -39.50 -5.20 -15.81
C ILE A 73 -38.56 -5.35 -14.61
N ALA A 74 -37.37 -4.75 -14.66
CA ALA A 74 -36.53 -4.65 -13.48
C ALA A 74 -37.36 -3.95 -12.40
N ASP A 75 -37.62 -4.67 -11.32
CA ASP A 75 -38.46 -4.20 -10.22
C ASP A 75 -37.83 -2.94 -9.64
N THR A 76 -38.36 -1.81 -10.11
CA THR A 76 -37.80 -0.50 -9.83
C THR A 76 -38.10 -0.13 -8.38
N GLU A 77 -39.20 -0.65 -7.83
CA GLU A 77 -39.60 -0.46 -6.45
C GLU A 77 -38.64 -1.19 -5.51
N THR A 78 -38.38 -2.48 -5.70
CA THR A 78 -37.38 -3.18 -4.87
C THR A 78 -35.97 -2.66 -5.11
N PHE A 79 -35.62 -2.28 -6.35
CA PHE A 79 -34.34 -1.64 -6.61
C PHE A 79 -34.21 -0.35 -5.83
N THR A 80 -35.22 0.52 -5.74
CA THR A 80 -35.14 1.78 -4.98
C THR A 80 -35.03 1.58 -3.47
N GLN A 81 -35.67 0.54 -2.93
CA GLN A 81 -35.62 0.20 -1.49
C GLN A 81 -34.32 -0.51 -1.08
N HIS A 82 -33.72 -1.30 -1.98
CA HIS A 82 -32.54 -2.11 -1.67
C HIS A 82 -31.34 -1.30 -1.14
N GLY A 83 -30.67 -1.72 -0.08
CA GLY A 83 -29.47 -1.03 0.40
C GLY A 83 -29.74 0.24 1.21
N GLN A 84 -31.00 0.62 1.46
CA GLN A 84 -31.31 1.83 2.26
C GLN A 84 -30.94 1.66 3.74
N GLU A 85 -31.17 0.48 4.32
CA GLU A 85 -30.81 0.19 5.71
C GLU A 85 -29.29 0.19 5.91
N GLU A 86 -28.56 -0.38 4.97
CA GLU A 86 -27.10 -0.39 4.94
C GLU A 86 -26.55 1.02 4.76
N MET A 87 -27.16 1.83 3.89
CA MET A 87 -26.78 3.23 3.74
C MET A 87 -27.05 4.04 5.01
N LYS A 88 -28.16 3.77 5.71
CA LYS A 88 -28.48 4.38 7.00
C LYS A 88 -27.44 3.99 8.07
N SER A 89 -27.07 2.72 8.12
CA SER A 89 -26.01 2.21 9.01
C SER A 89 -24.66 2.88 8.71
N LEU A 90 -24.29 2.96 7.44
CA LEU A 90 -23.04 3.60 6.97
C LEU A 90 -23.00 5.09 7.32
N SER A 91 -24.11 5.80 7.09
CA SER A 91 -24.26 7.21 7.44
C SER A 91 -24.18 7.43 8.95
N GLY A 92 -24.73 6.48 9.73
CA GLY A 92 -24.60 6.47 11.19
C GLY A 92 -23.16 6.23 11.67
N PHE A 93 -22.42 5.34 11.00
CA PHE A 93 -21.01 5.06 11.31
C PHE A 93 -20.12 6.29 11.07
N TYR A 94 -20.33 7.01 9.96
CA TYR A 94 -19.57 8.22 9.61
C TYR A 94 -20.21 9.53 10.09
N LYS A 95 -21.17 9.48 11.05
CA LYS A 95 -21.93 10.66 11.48
C LYS A 95 -21.08 11.85 11.93
N GLU A 96 -19.95 11.60 12.61
CA GLU A 96 -19.07 12.67 13.10
C GLU A 96 -18.33 13.36 11.94
N LEU A 97 -17.99 12.61 10.90
CA LEU A 97 -17.35 13.14 9.70
C LEU A 97 -18.35 13.97 8.90
N LEU A 98 -19.57 13.46 8.73
CA LEU A 98 -20.66 14.17 8.05
C LEU A 98 -21.06 15.45 8.80
N ALA A 99 -21.11 15.41 10.14
CA ALA A 99 -21.42 16.58 10.96
C ALA A 99 -20.39 17.72 10.80
N LYS A 100 -19.10 17.40 10.65
CA LYS A 100 -18.05 18.40 10.36
C LYS A 100 -18.25 19.10 9.02
N ALA A 101 -18.83 18.41 8.05
CA ALA A 101 -19.19 18.95 6.75
C ALA A 101 -20.58 19.63 6.74
N GLY A 102 -21.27 19.68 7.88
CA GLY A 102 -22.62 20.26 7.99
C GLY A 102 -23.69 19.42 7.28
N ILE A 103 -23.52 18.11 7.22
CA ILE A 103 -24.43 17.17 6.55
C ILE A 103 -25.16 16.32 7.59
N THR A 104 -26.47 16.18 7.45
CA THR A 104 -27.27 15.26 8.26
C THR A 104 -27.37 13.87 7.62
N PRO A 105 -27.45 12.77 8.41
CA PRO A 105 -27.60 11.42 7.84
C PRO A 105 -28.87 11.22 7.02
N GLU A 106 -29.91 12.02 7.28
CA GLU A 106 -31.18 11.98 6.55
C GLU A 106 -31.03 12.51 5.12
N GLU A 107 -30.26 13.58 4.94
CA GLU A 107 -29.91 14.13 3.61
C GLU A 107 -29.18 13.09 2.74
N VAL A 108 -28.29 12.29 3.35
CA VAL A 108 -27.56 11.23 2.63
C VAL A 108 -28.51 10.18 2.06
N ILE A 109 -29.53 9.77 2.82
CA ILE A 109 -30.49 8.75 2.39
C ILE A 109 -31.36 9.30 1.24
N ALA A 110 -31.78 10.56 1.32
CA ALA A 110 -32.53 11.23 0.27
C ALA A 110 -31.70 11.34 -1.03
N GLU A 111 -30.44 11.76 -0.93
CA GLU A 111 -29.53 11.80 -2.08
C GLU A 111 -29.25 10.40 -2.65
N TYR A 112 -29.13 9.38 -1.79
CA TYR A 112 -28.89 8.01 -2.22
C TYR A 112 -30.03 7.48 -3.09
N ALA A 113 -31.29 7.79 -2.77
CA ALA A 113 -32.42 7.42 -3.62
C ALA A 113 -32.31 8.04 -5.02
N GLN A 114 -31.93 9.32 -5.11
CA GLN A 114 -31.72 10.02 -6.39
C GLN A 114 -30.53 9.44 -7.17
N TYR A 115 -29.44 9.12 -6.46
CA TYR A 115 -28.26 8.50 -7.04
C TYR A 115 -28.58 7.15 -7.69
N LYS A 116 -29.47 6.36 -7.09
CA LYS A 116 -29.87 5.06 -7.64
C LYS A 116 -30.58 5.20 -8.99
N SER A 117 -31.47 6.16 -9.14
CA SER A 117 -32.09 6.46 -10.44
C SER A 117 -31.04 6.91 -11.47
N PHE A 118 -30.05 7.69 -11.04
CA PHE A 118 -28.92 8.11 -11.88
C PHE A 118 -28.03 6.94 -12.31
N ALA A 119 -27.74 6.00 -11.40
CA ALA A 119 -26.88 4.84 -11.62
C ALA A 119 -27.57 3.73 -12.41
N LEU A 120 -28.89 3.55 -12.27
CA LEU A 120 -29.67 2.53 -12.99
C LEU A 120 -29.50 2.67 -14.51
N ARG A 121 -29.47 3.91 -15.01
CA ARG A 121 -29.26 4.21 -16.44
C ARG A 121 -27.84 3.95 -16.93
N ARG A 122 -26.92 3.54 -16.05
CA ARG A 122 -25.48 3.36 -16.29
C ARG A 122 -24.94 2.05 -15.72
N SER A 123 -25.78 1.03 -15.58
CA SER A 123 -25.42 -0.26 -14.97
C SER A 123 -24.29 -1.03 -15.68
N ALA A 124 -24.00 -0.70 -16.93
CA ALA A 124 -22.89 -1.29 -17.69
C ALA A 124 -21.51 -0.72 -17.32
N VAL A 125 -21.44 0.40 -16.60
CA VAL A 125 -20.18 1.06 -16.22
C VAL A 125 -19.71 0.53 -14.85
N PRO A 126 -18.41 0.24 -14.65
CA PRO A 126 -17.89 -0.19 -13.36
C PRO A 126 -18.20 0.84 -12.27
N MET A 127 -18.53 0.38 -11.06
CA MET A 127 -18.89 1.24 -9.92
C MET A 127 -17.85 2.34 -9.66
N ARG A 128 -16.56 1.99 -9.76
CA ARG A 128 -15.45 2.93 -9.58
C ARG A 128 -15.51 4.10 -10.57
N ASP A 129 -15.78 3.81 -11.83
CA ASP A 129 -15.78 4.81 -12.89
C ASP A 129 -17.03 5.68 -12.81
N ILE A 130 -18.16 5.12 -12.38
CA ILE A 130 -19.36 5.91 -12.04
C ILE A 130 -19.04 6.90 -10.92
N PHE A 131 -18.42 6.44 -9.83
CA PHE A 131 -18.05 7.32 -8.71
C PHE A 131 -17.06 8.40 -9.14
N LEU A 132 -16.04 8.06 -9.92
CA LEU A 132 -15.12 9.04 -10.49
C LEU A 132 -15.86 10.07 -11.35
N SER A 133 -16.81 9.63 -12.19
CA SER A 133 -17.59 10.55 -13.01
C SER A 133 -18.44 11.54 -12.20
N VAL A 134 -18.88 11.14 -11.01
CA VAL A 134 -19.61 12.02 -10.08
C VAL A 134 -18.65 12.98 -9.40
N LEU A 135 -17.51 12.49 -8.90
CA LEU A 135 -16.54 13.28 -8.15
C LEU A 135 -15.76 14.29 -9.01
N GLN A 136 -15.57 14.01 -10.30
CA GLN A 136 -14.86 14.86 -11.24
C GLN A 136 -15.71 15.97 -11.87
N SER A 137 -17.05 15.83 -11.85
CA SER A 137 -17.98 16.81 -12.43
C SER A 137 -18.54 17.72 -11.35
N GLU A 138 -18.33 19.03 -11.46
CA GLU A 138 -18.84 20.00 -10.49
C GLU A 138 -20.37 19.95 -10.35
N GLU A 139 -21.10 19.84 -11.47
CA GLU A 139 -22.56 19.74 -11.50
C GLU A 139 -23.07 18.50 -10.73
N ARG A 140 -22.44 17.35 -10.96
CA ARG A 140 -22.85 16.08 -10.30
C ARG A 140 -22.43 16.06 -8.84
N ARG A 141 -21.28 16.65 -8.51
CA ARG A 141 -20.82 16.80 -7.14
C ARG A 141 -21.74 17.71 -6.33
N ALA A 142 -22.29 18.77 -6.96
CA ALA A 142 -23.30 19.62 -6.34
C ALA A 142 -24.63 18.89 -6.15
N MET A 143 -25.03 18.03 -7.11
CA MET A 143 -26.24 17.21 -7.03
C MET A 143 -26.18 16.16 -5.91
N PHE A 144 -25.00 15.61 -5.64
CA PHE A 144 -24.78 14.53 -4.66
C PHE A 144 -23.79 14.96 -3.56
N ARG A 145 -23.97 16.15 -2.98
CA ARG A 145 -23.01 16.75 -2.02
C ARG A 145 -22.74 15.86 -0.81
N CYS A 146 -23.78 15.24 -0.27
CA CYS A 146 -23.70 14.41 0.92
C CYS A 146 -23.07 13.06 0.58
N LEU A 147 -23.51 12.46 -0.52
CA LEU A 147 -23.03 11.15 -0.96
C LEU A 147 -21.58 11.18 -1.44
N CYS A 148 -21.10 12.32 -1.97
CA CYS A 148 -19.71 12.49 -2.40
C CYS A 148 -18.70 12.21 -1.27
N HIS A 149 -19.01 12.58 -0.03
CA HIS A 149 -18.13 12.32 1.11
C HIS A 149 -17.95 10.82 1.35
N LEU A 150 -19.04 10.04 1.23
CA LEU A 150 -18.99 8.59 1.36
C LEU A 150 -18.32 7.93 0.16
N MET A 151 -18.52 8.46 -1.05
CA MET A 151 -17.82 8.00 -2.26
C MET A 151 -16.30 8.22 -2.13
N GLU A 152 -15.86 9.38 -1.65
CA GLU A 152 -14.44 9.67 -1.43
C GLU A 152 -13.82 8.70 -0.43
N ILE A 153 -14.51 8.41 0.68
CA ILE A 153 -14.06 7.40 1.65
C ILE A 153 -13.91 6.04 0.95
N TYR A 154 -14.93 5.60 0.21
CA TYR A 154 -14.90 4.33 -0.51
C TYR A 154 -13.71 4.23 -1.47
N MET A 155 -13.39 5.32 -2.18
CA MET A 155 -12.29 5.36 -3.15
C MET A 155 -10.90 5.20 -2.51
N VAL A 156 -10.78 5.46 -1.20
CA VAL A 156 -9.54 5.31 -0.44
C VAL A 156 -9.48 3.99 0.32
N LEU A 157 -10.61 3.31 0.53
CA LEU A 157 -10.65 2.05 1.27
C LEU A 157 -9.95 0.91 0.52
N PRO A 158 -8.96 0.23 1.13
CA PRO A 158 -8.33 -0.92 0.53
C PRO A 158 -9.30 -2.11 0.52
N VAL A 159 -9.81 -2.48 -0.66
CA VAL A 159 -10.74 -3.60 -0.82
C VAL A 159 -10.03 -4.97 -0.76
N SER A 160 -8.69 -5.00 -0.79
CA SER A 160 -7.90 -6.23 -0.82
C SER A 160 -6.76 -6.25 0.19
N THR A 161 -6.64 -7.37 0.91
CA THR A 161 -5.50 -7.69 1.78
C THR A 161 -4.22 -8.00 1.01
N ALA A 162 -4.26 -8.10 -0.32
CA ALA A 162 -3.10 -8.40 -1.14
C ALA A 162 -1.96 -7.40 -0.96
N VAL A 163 -2.26 -6.12 -0.66
CA VAL A 163 -1.24 -5.11 -0.33
C VAL A 163 -0.51 -5.49 0.96
N CYS A 164 -1.26 -5.89 2.00
CA CYS A 164 -0.70 -6.35 3.27
C CYS A 164 0.15 -7.61 3.08
N GLU A 165 -0.32 -8.59 2.30
CA GLU A 165 0.42 -9.81 1.97
C GLU A 165 1.73 -9.53 1.22
N ARG A 166 1.72 -8.59 0.28
CA ARG A 166 2.94 -8.09 -0.37
C ARG A 166 3.88 -7.44 0.65
N GLY A 167 3.34 -6.69 1.60
CA GLY A 167 4.09 -6.14 2.73
C GLY A 167 4.77 -7.22 3.57
N PHE A 168 4.03 -8.25 4.00
CA PHE A 168 4.59 -9.38 4.76
C PHE A 168 5.64 -10.16 3.99
N SER A 169 5.41 -10.41 2.71
CA SER A 169 6.38 -11.07 1.84
C SER A 169 7.67 -10.24 1.72
N THR A 170 7.54 -8.92 1.55
CA THR A 170 8.68 -7.99 1.54
C THR A 170 9.41 -8.01 2.88
N MET A 171 8.67 -7.95 3.99
CA MET A 171 9.25 -8.04 5.33
C MET A 171 10.06 -9.32 5.52
N LYS A 172 9.57 -10.47 5.03
CA LYS A 172 10.28 -11.76 5.09
C LYS A 172 11.57 -11.78 4.25
N ARG A 173 11.61 -11.03 3.14
CA ARG A 173 12.82 -10.86 2.32
C ARG A 173 13.86 -9.96 3.00
N VAL A 174 13.40 -8.89 3.65
CA VAL A 174 14.27 -7.94 4.35
C VAL A 174 14.81 -8.55 5.66
N LYS A 175 13.92 -9.14 6.46
CA LYS A 175 14.24 -9.79 7.74
C LYS A 175 14.62 -11.25 7.51
N THR A 176 15.85 -11.47 7.06
CA THR A 176 16.47 -12.80 6.97
C THR A 176 17.09 -13.22 8.30
N ASP A 177 17.33 -14.52 8.51
CA ASP A 177 17.96 -15.06 9.73
C ASP A 177 19.29 -14.37 10.10
N TRP A 178 20.07 -13.95 9.09
CA TRP A 178 21.33 -13.23 9.25
C TRP A 178 21.19 -11.74 9.59
N ARG A 179 19.96 -11.20 9.57
CA ARG A 179 19.63 -9.79 9.88
C ARG A 179 18.73 -9.72 11.12
N SER A 180 19.07 -10.49 12.16
CA SER A 180 18.30 -10.61 13.40
C SER A 180 18.32 -9.34 14.28
N SER A 181 19.17 -8.36 13.99
CA SER A 181 19.36 -7.14 14.78
C SER A 181 18.77 -5.84 14.19
N LEU A 182 17.91 -5.93 13.16
CA LEU A 182 17.28 -4.74 12.59
C LEU A 182 16.29 -4.10 13.58
N THR A 183 16.47 -2.81 13.86
CA THR A 183 15.47 -2.02 14.60
C THR A 183 14.21 -1.85 13.76
N THR A 184 13.06 -1.59 14.41
CA THR A 184 11.78 -1.35 13.74
C THR A 184 11.87 -0.21 12.72
N ALA A 185 12.57 0.88 13.06
CA ALA A 185 12.75 2.03 12.16
C ALA A 185 13.58 1.67 10.92
N GLN A 186 14.64 0.88 11.07
CA GLN A 186 15.45 0.41 9.94
C GLN A 186 14.66 -0.55 9.05
N LEU A 187 13.92 -1.48 9.67
CA LEU A 187 13.07 -2.42 8.94
C LEU A 187 12.02 -1.68 8.10
N GLN A 188 11.32 -0.72 8.69
CA GLN A 188 10.34 0.10 7.99
C GLN A 188 10.95 0.86 6.81
N ARG A 189 12.11 1.51 7.00
CA ARG A 189 12.80 2.23 5.91
C ARG A 189 13.19 1.31 4.76
N LEU A 190 13.75 0.13 5.07
CA LEU A 190 14.12 -0.86 4.05
C LEU A 190 12.89 -1.43 3.32
N MET A 191 11.78 -1.64 4.04
CA MET A 191 10.52 -2.05 3.44
C MET A 191 9.95 -0.96 2.51
N PHE A 192 9.99 0.30 2.91
CA PHE A 192 9.57 1.42 2.06
C PHE A 192 10.37 1.48 0.76
N ILE A 193 11.70 1.40 0.85
CA ILE A 193 12.58 1.35 -0.32
C ILE A 193 12.24 0.14 -1.20
N SER A 194 11.98 -1.02 -0.60
CA SER A 194 11.68 -2.24 -1.36
C SER A 194 10.30 -2.24 -2.04
N ILE A 195 9.33 -1.48 -1.51
CA ILE A 195 7.95 -1.44 -2.03
C ILE A 195 7.74 -0.29 -3.00
N GLN A 196 8.27 0.89 -2.68
CA GLN A 196 8.01 2.15 -3.40
C GLN A 196 9.27 2.73 -4.07
N GLY A 197 10.44 2.14 -3.83
CA GLY A 197 11.68 2.63 -4.42
C GLY A 197 11.72 2.41 -5.93
N PRO A 198 12.52 3.23 -6.65
CA PRO A 198 12.74 3.04 -8.08
C PRO A 198 13.44 1.71 -8.36
N ALA A 199 13.40 1.26 -9.61
CA ALA A 199 14.24 0.14 -10.05
C ALA A 199 15.72 0.48 -9.81
N LEU A 200 16.57 -0.55 -9.73
CA LEU A 200 18.00 -0.34 -9.46
C LEU A 200 18.67 0.50 -10.56
N GLU A 201 18.22 0.36 -11.80
CA GLU A 201 18.70 1.10 -12.97
C GLU A 201 18.37 2.60 -12.91
N ASP A 202 17.20 2.92 -12.34
CA ASP A 202 16.71 4.30 -12.18
C ASP A 202 17.15 4.93 -10.84
N PHE A 203 17.91 4.18 -10.03
CA PHE A 203 18.32 4.66 -8.72
C PHE A 203 19.52 5.62 -8.82
N ASP A 204 19.27 6.89 -8.58
CA ASP A 204 20.32 7.90 -8.47
C ASP A 204 21.12 7.78 -7.16
N ALA A 205 22.18 6.99 -7.21
CA ALA A 205 23.13 6.81 -6.12
C ALA A 205 23.90 8.10 -5.79
N ALA A 206 24.13 8.98 -6.77
CA ALA A 206 24.91 10.20 -6.58
C ALA A 206 24.14 11.21 -5.70
N SER A 207 22.84 11.41 -5.96
CA SER A 207 21.99 12.23 -5.09
C SER A 207 21.90 11.68 -3.67
N ALA A 208 21.82 10.36 -3.51
CA ALA A 208 21.80 9.73 -2.19
C ALA A 208 23.13 9.93 -1.44
N ALA A 209 24.26 9.74 -2.12
CA ALA A 209 25.59 9.94 -1.56
C ALA A 209 25.83 11.41 -1.20
N GLN A 210 25.44 12.35 -2.07
CA GLN A 210 25.56 13.79 -1.82
C GLN A 210 24.71 14.20 -0.62
N ARG A 211 23.45 13.75 -0.54
CA ARG A 211 22.60 13.98 0.63
C ARG A 211 23.21 13.40 1.89
N TRP A 212 23.79 12.20 1.84
CA TRP A 212 24.47 11.62 3.01
C TRP A 212 25.67 12.47 3.42
N TRP A 213 26.48 12.94 2.45
CA TRP A 213 27.65 13.77 2.68
C TRP A 213 27.30 15.14 3.29
N THR A 214 26.26 15.80 2.78
CA THR A 214 25.86 17.14 3.25
C THR A 214 24.98 17.11 4.50
N SER A 215 24.12 16.09 4.67
CA SER A 215 23.32 15.92 5.89
C SER A 215 24.12 15.36 7.06
N SER A 216 25.29 14.78 6.80
CA SER A 216 26.21 14.37 7.85
C SER A 216 27.05 15.54 8.37
N LEU A 217 26.39 16.53 8.99
CA LEU A 217 26.96 17.19 10.17
C LEU A 217 27.03 16.17 11.33
N ARG A 218 27.71 15.04 11.12
CA ARG A 218 28.28 14.34 12.27
C ARG A 218 29.26 15.33 12.86
N ARG A 219 29.15 15.65 14.15
CA ARG A 219 30.24 16.29 14.90
C ARG A 219 31.50 15.46 14.60
N ARG A 220 32.28 15.85 13.60
CA ARG A 220 33.66 15.40 13.50
C ARG A 220 34.24 15.86 14.81
N ARG A 221 34.69 14.95 15.67
CA ARG A 221 35.42 15.34 16.88
C ARG A 221 36.53 16.26 16.39
N PRO A 222 36.51 17.57 16.74
CA PRO A 222 37.61 18.44 16.37
C PRO A 222 38.88 17.79 16.94
N GLY A 223 39.83 17.45 16.08
CA GLY A 223 41.09 16.79 16.46
C GLY A 223 41.20 15.27 16.24
N PHE A 224 40.20 14.57 15.67
CA PHE A 224 40.40 13.16 15.28
C PHE A 224 40.99 13.05 13.86
N ASN A 225 42.31 12.90 13.76
CA ASN A 225 43.00 12.44 12.55
C ASN A 225 43.40 10.96 12.76
N PRO A 226 42.90 10.00 11.96
CA PRO A 226 43.29 8.59 12.07
C PRO A 226 44.79 8.33 11.82
N TRP A 227 45.48 9.31 11.25
CA TRP A 227 46.87 9.21 10.81
C TRP A 227 47.86 9.94 11.72
N SER A 228 47.40 10.75 12.68
CA SER A 228 48.28 11.53 13.56
C SER A 228 49.16 10.67 14.48
N SER A 229 48.81 9.39 14.69
CA SER A 229 49.63 8.47 15.49
C SER A 229 50.84 7.93 14.73
N ARG A 230 50.94 8.14 13.41
CA ARG A 230 52.07 7.67 12.59
C ARG A 230 53.22 8.66 12.49
N GLU A 231 53.00 9.93 12.83
CA GLU A 231 53.99 11.00 12.68
C GLU A 231 54.84 11.22 13.94
N ARG A 232 54.56 10.52 15.05
CA ARG A 232 55.27 10.71 16.32
C ARG A 232 56.44 9.73 16.52
N GLY A 233 57.21 9.50 15.46
CA GLY A 233 58.37 8.59 15.47
C GLY A 233 59.71 9.30 15.41
N ASP A 234 59.77 10.46 14.77
CA ASP A 234 61.02 11.17 14.51
C ASP A 234 60.73 12.67 14.72
N GLU A 235 61.60 13.37 15.44
CA GLU A 235 61.52 14.81 15.78
C GLU A 235 60.69 15.16 17.02
N GLU A 236 61.37 15.33 18.16
CA GLU A 236 61.32 16.55 19.01
C GLU A 236 62.01 16.29 20.38
N ASP A 237 63.34 16.44 20.40
CA ASP A 237 64.07 17.07 21.50
C ASP A 237 64.30 18.52 21.06
N GLU A 238 63.40 19.45 21.40
CA GLU A 238 63.74 20.83 21.79
C GLU A 238 62.49 21.62 22.20
N LEU A 239 62.52 22.10 23.45
CA LEU A 239 61.60 23.08 24.02
C LEU A 239 61.66 24.42 23.25
N VAL A 240 60.55 25.18 23.20
CA VAL A 240 60.46 26.59 23.65
C VAL A 240 59.03 27.16 23.51
N LEU A 241 58.55 27.66 24.66
CA LEU A 241 57.56 28.69 25.00
C LEU A 241 56.96 29.58 23.88
N MET A 242 55.63 29.82 23.93
CA MET A 242 54.96 31.14 24.10
C MET A 242 53.51 31.22 23.52
N GLY A 243 52.64 31.96 24.24
CA GLY A 243 51.51 32.74 23.70
C GLY A 243 50.14 32.05 23.73
N SER A 244 49.19 32.43 24.60
CA SER A 244 48.19 33.53 24.45
C SER A 244 47.31 33.36 23.21
N GLU A 245 46.00 33.54 23.16
CA GLU A 245 44.92 34.03 24.02
C GLU A 245 43.63 33.83 23.16
N ASP A 246 42.47 33.73 23.80
CA ASP A 246 41.13 34.10 23.31
C ASP A 246 40.54 33.53 22.00
N ALA A 247 39.44 32.78 22.14
CA ALA A 247 38.16 33.20 21.55
C ALA A 247 36.97 32.47 22.21
N PHE A 248 36.15 33.28 22.88
CA PHE A 248 34.89 32.97 23.52
C PHE A 248 33.70 33.17 22.53
N PHE A 249 32.52 32.62 22.86
CA PHE A 249 31.18 32.81 22.27
C PHE A 249 30.85 32.05 20.95
N ALA A 250 29.66 31.48 20.71
CA ALA A 250 28.37 31.49 21.39
C ALA A 250 27.60 30.18 21.10
N VAL A 251 26.86 29.68 22.09
CA VAL A 251 25.85 28.63 21.92
C VAL A 251 24.51 29.30 21.64
N GLN A 252 23.94 29.06 20.46
CA GLN A 252 22.53 29.35 20.17
C GLN A 252 21.69 28.08 20.42
N PRO A 253 20.59 28.14 21.18
CA PRO A 253 19.72 26.99 21.42
C PRO A 253 18.74 26.81 20.25
N ILE A 254 18.60 25.57 19.79
CA ILE A 254 17.54 25.18 18.87
C ILE A 254 16.35 24.72 19.71
N HIS A 255 15.25 25.49 19.65
CA HIS A 255 13.94 25.07 20.12
C HIS A 255 13.27 24.15 19.08
N PHE A 256 12.60 23.12 19.59
CA PHE A 256 11.35 22.62 19.02
C PHE A 256 10.20 23.29 19.75
#